data_AF-A0A2E2QWH8-F1
#
_entry.id   AF-A0A2E2QWH8-F1
#
_cell.length_a   1.000
_cell.length_b   1.000
_cell.length_c   1.000
_cell.angle_alpha   90.00
_cell.angle_beta   90.00
_cell.angle_gamma   90.00
#
_symmetry.space_group_name_H-M   'P 1'
#
loop_
_entity.id
_entity.type
_entity.pdbx_description
1 polymer ?
#
loop_
_entity_poly.entity_id
_entity_poly.type
_entity_poly.pdbx_seq_one_letter_code
_entity_poly.pdbx_strand_id
1 'polypeptide(L)'
;MIYFNEKLKYTIYSSFVFLFIFSLFFHKYEIFERYSFIKSSELIFSILFSLYLLFDIKKLLKNLNKDDLVFLSWPILNLLQFFFNQNNLIGVISSTYVFFLYLIFKNLFFDLGKNKIIKYLIISLILFSLITIVGWSLAQFNVDLNLTEYKEGWPIYIFERYRSIGFMPTPNMLFFFLSFGYLISKNFDFKYKRFILLIIFIAILLTFSKSLMFFIPLLIIPYIIINKHYYFIKAYLFGFLIIIVLFNILTNFIVVPKKENFFRQNDNSHYRDKNEPHIYENKYFVIYKSNYAQLKLKSLKIIQQNFFTGIGYDQFKNLEIDNHEFIFGYKPHSSFLGLVVDNGILSILIFSYIIYYCLRQNNKNKNYYFLSLIIFLIVESINTDIHYFKIFWIFLPLLLYENKIKN
;
A
#
# COMPACT_ATOMS: atom_id res chain seq x y z
N MET A 1 -14.25 -38.25 -7.21
CA MET A 1 -13.10 -37.63 -6.51
C MET A 1 -11.89 -37.87 -7.39
N ILE A 2 -11.46 -36.87 -8.17
CA ILE A 2 -10.34 -37.03 -9.11
C ILE A 2 -9.05 -37.05 -8.27
N TYR A 3 -8.34 -38.19 -8.24
CA TYR A 3 -6.99 -38.26 -7.65
C TYR A 3 -6.03 -37.50 -8.55
N PHE A 4 -5.90 -36.20 -8.30
CA PHE A 4 -4.96 -35.36 -9.01
C PHE A 4 -3.56 -35.63 -8.47
N ASN A 5 -2.57 -35.77 -9.34
CA ASN A 5 -1.18 -36.00 -8.94
C ASN A 5 -0.69 -34.82 -8.07
N GLU A 6 -0.31 -35.08 -6.81
CA GLU A 6 0.17 -34.07 -5.86
C GLU A 6 1.35 -33.26 -6.41
N LYS A 7 2.23 -33.87 -7.23
CA LYS A 7 3.33 -33.16 -7.89
C LYS A 7 2.82 -32.16 -8.94
N LEU A 8 1.79 -32.52 -9.70
CA LEU A 8 1.18 -31.65 -10.70
C LEU A 8 0.48 -30.47 -10.02
N LYS A 9 -0.32 -30.75 -8.97
CA LYS A 9 -0.98 -29.74 -8.13
C LYS A 9 0.02 -28.74 -7.53
N TYR A 10 1.10 -29.24 -6.93
CA TYR A 10 2.17 -28.42 -6.37
C TYR A 10 2.79 -27.51 -7.44
N THR A 11 3.02 -28.03 -8.65
CA THR A 11 3.57 -27.26 -9.78
C THR A 11 2.60 -26.18 -10.23
N ILE A 12 1.32 -26.50 -10.37
CA ILE A 12 0.27 -25.55 -10.75
C ILE A 12 0.20 -24.40 -9.72
N TYR A 13 0.04 -24.71 -8.43
CA TYR A 13 -0.02 -23.67 -7.39
C TYR A 13 1.24 -22.83 -7.35
N SER A 14 2.39 -23.47 -7.45
CA SER A 14 3.69 -22.80 -7.52
C SER A 14 3.74 -21.77 -8.66
N SER A 15 3.30 -22.14 -9.86
CA SER A 15 3.30 -21.26 -11.04
C SER A 15 2.31 -20.12 -10.89
N PHE A 16 1.07 -20.39 -10.48
CA PHE A 16 0.05 -19.35 -10.31
C PHE A 16 0.37 -18.38 -9.17
N VAL A 17 1.01 -18.84 -8.09
CA VAL A 17 1.48 -17.95 -7.02
C VAL A 17 2.58 -17.02 -7.52
N PHE A 18 3.55 -17.54 -8.27
CA PHE A 18 4.59 -16.71 -8.88
C PHE A 18 3.98 -15.67 -9.82
N LEU A 19 3.11 -16.10 -10.74
CA LEU A 19 2.43 -15.22 -11.68
C LEU A 19 1.59 -14.16 -10.96
N PHE A 20 0.89 -14.53 -9.89
CA PHE A 20 0.07 -13.59 -9.14
C PHE A 20 0.95 -12.54 -8.46
N ILE A 21 1.99 -12.92 -7.72
CA ILE A 21 2.91 -11.97 -7.06
C ILE A 21 3.56 -11.05 -8.09
N PHE A 22 4.00 -11.59 -9.22
CA PHE A 22 4.58 -10.82 -10.31
C PHE A 22 3.58 -9.83 -10.92
N SER A 23 2.34 -10.25 -11.16
CA SER A 23 1.29 -9.42 -11.76
C SER A 23 0.86 -8.23 -10.90
N LEU A 24 1.08 -8.27 -9.57
CA LEU A 24 0.78 -7.14 -8.70
C LEU A 24 1.58 -5.88 -9.05
N PHE A 25 2.68 -6.03 -9.80
CA PHE A 25 3.49 -4.90 -10.23
C PHE A 25 3.10 -4.36 -11.63
N PHE A 26 2.12 -4.97 -12.31
CA PHE A 26 1.59 -4.54 -13.61
C PHE A 26 0.22 -3.88 -13.44
N HIS A 27 0.18 -2.75 -12.74
CA HIS A 27 -1.07 -2.04 -12.49
C HIS A 27 -1.45 -1.06 -13.61
N LYS A 28 -0.50 -0.67 -14.47
CA LYS A 28 -0.73 0.25 -15.60
C LYS A 28 -1.30 -0.44 -16.86
N TYR A 29 -1.14 -1.75 -17.01
CA TYR A 29 -1.65 -2.49 -18.17
C TYR A 29 -3.05 -3.06 -17.90
N GLU A 30 -4.04 -2.43 -18.52
CA GLU A 30 -5.42 -2.92 -18.58
C GLU A 30 -5.59 -3.76 -19.85
N ILE A 31 -6.12 -4.98 -19.73
CA ILE A 31 -6.19 -5.95 -20.85
C ILE A 31 -7.26 -5.55 -21.87
N PHE A 32 -8.26 -4.75 -21.47
CA PHE A 32 -9.37 -4.34 -22.32
C PHE A 32 -9.59 -2.83 -22.24
N GLU A 33 -9.19 -2.08 -23.27
CA GLU A 33 -9.31 -0.62 -23.33
C GLU A 33 -10.76 -0.10 -23.39
N ARG A 34 -11.76 -0.97 -23.62
CA ARG A 34 -13.14 -0.54 -23.93
C ARG A 34 -14.24 -1.02 -22.99
N TYR A 35 -14.03 -2.09 -22.21
CA TYR A 35 -15.04 -2.63 -21.30
C TYR A 35 -14.40 -3.18 -20.02
N SER A 36 -14.59 -2.46 -18.91
CA SER A 36 -14.44 -2.91 -17.51
C SER A 36 -13.17 -3.68 -17.08
N PHE A 37 -12.21 -2.92 -16.53
CA PHE A 37 -11.63 -3.01 -15.17
C PHE A 37 -11.05 -4.33 -14.60
N ILE A 38 -10.84 -5.41 -15.35
CA ILE A 38 -10.18 -6.61 -14.81
C ILE A 38 -8.67 -6.52 -15.00
N LYS A 39 -7.92 -6.23 -13.91
CA LYS A 39 -6.46 -6.27 -13.98
C LYS A 39 -5.97 -7.71 -14.02
N SER A 40 -4.76 -7.90 -14.56
CA SER A 40 -4.13 -9.22 -14.73
C SER A 40 -4.08 -10.01 -13.41
N SER A 41 -3.84 -9.32 -12.29
CA SER A 41 -3.80 -9.94 -10.97
C SER A 41 -5.13 -10.59 -10.56
N GLU A 42 -6.26 -9.98 -10.87
CA GLU A 42 -7.60 -10.46 -10.56
C GLU A 42 -7.91 -11.73 -11.36
N LEU A 43 -7.54 -11.75 -12.64
CA LEU A 43 -7.72 -12.92 -13.50
C LEU A 43 -6.89 -14.10 -12.99
N ILE A 44 -5.61 -13.87 -12.70
CA ILE A 44 -4.70 -14.91 -12.19
C ILE A 44 -5.18 -15.43 -10.82
N PHE A 45 -5.64 -14.54 -9.94
CA PHE A 45 -6.19 -14.94 -8.65
C PHE A 45 -7.48 -15.74 -8.78
N SER A 46 -8.41 -15.35 -9.66
CA SER A 46 -9.67 -16.09 -9.87
C SER A 46 -9.41 -17.53 -10.33
N ILE A 47 -8.41 -17.74 -11.19
CA ILE A 47 -7.98 -19.08 -11.59
C ILE A 47 -7.39 -19.82 -10.40
N LEU A 48 -6.44 -19.20 -9.67
CA LEU A 48 -5.82 -19.81 -8.49
C LEU A 48 -6.86 -20.20 -7.42
N PHE A 49 -7.80 -19.31 -7.12
CA PHE A 49 -8.90 -19.50 -6.19
C PHE A 49 -9.79 -20.67 -6.62
N SER A 50 -10.20 -20.72 -7.88
CA SER A 50 -11.02 -21.80 -8.42
C SER A 50 -10.31 -23.16 -8.31
N LEU A 51 -9.03 -23.22 -8.69
CA LEU A 51 -8.22 -24.43 -8.56
C LEU A 51 -8.05 -24.87 -7.10
N TYR A 52 -7.90 -23.91 -6.19
CA TYR A 52 -7.79 -24.22 -4.76
C TYR A 52 -9.10 -24.75 -4.18
N LEU A 53 -10.24 -24.15 -4.55
CA LEU A 53 -11.55 -24.67 -4.13
C LEU A 53 -11.83 -26.07 -4.68
N LEU A 54 -11.53 -26.30 -5.97
CA LEU A 54 -11.77 -27.60 -6.60
C LEU A 54 -10.95 -28.73 -5.98
N PHE A 55 -9.69 -28.47 -5.62
CA PHE A 55 -8.78 -29.51 -5.15
C PHE A 55 -8.62 -29.57 -3.63
N ASP A 56 -8.84 -28.48 -2.90
CA ASP A 56 -8.43 -28.33 -1.48
C ASP A 56 -9.47 -27.68 -0.56
N ILE A 57 -10.74 -27.55 -0.94
CA ILE A 57 -11.75 -26.91 -0.07
C ILE A 57 -11.83 -27.52 1.34
N LYS A 58 -11.74 -28.85 1.47
CA LYS A 58 -11.75 -29.54 2.78
C LYS A 58 -10.56 -29.12 3.65
N LYS A 59 -9.40 -28.91 3.03
CA LYS A 59 -8.18 -28.47 3.70
C LYS A 59 -8.28 -27.01 4.13
N LEU A 60 -8.84 -26.16 3.27
CA LEU A 60 -9.14 -24.77 3.60
C LEU A 60 -9.99 -24.68 4.87
N LEU A 61 -11.09 -25.45 4.92
CA LEU A 61 -11.99 -25.49 6.08
C LEU A 61 -11.30 -26.05 7.34
N LYS A 62 -10.48 -27.11 7.20
CA LYS A 62 -9.76 -27.72 8.33
C LYS A 62 -8.70 -26.80 8.94
N ASN A 63 -8.08 -25.95 8.12
CA ASN A 63 -7.01 -25.04 8.55
C ASN A 63 -7.52 -23.70 9.10
N LEU A 64 -8.84 -23.50 9.12
CA LEU A 64 -9.44 -22.35 9.79
C LEU A 64 -9.15 -22.39 11.29
N ASN A 65 -8.72 -21.26 11.83
CA ASN A 65 -8.39 -21.14 13.25
C ASN A 65 -9.01 -19.86 13.85
N LYS A 66 -8.86 -19.70 15.17
CA LYS A 66 -9.39 -18.53 15.90
C LYS A 66 -8.77 -17.21 15.42
N ASP A 67 -7.54 -17.25 14.92
CA ASP A 67 -6.85 -16.07 14.40
C ASP A 67 -7.52 -15.57 13.10
N ASP A 68 -8.09 -16.47 12.28
CA ASP A 68 -8.81 -16.10 11.05
C ASP A 68 -10.11 -15.32 11.34
N LEU A 69 -10.72 -15.52 12.51
CA LEU A 69 -11.93 -14.80 12.92
C LEU A 69 -11.67 -13.30 13.05
N VAL A 70 -10.44 -12.90 13.41
CA VAL A 70 -10.04 -11.49 13.47
C VAL A 70 -10.16 -10.86 12.08
N PHE A 71 -9.75 -11.56 11.03
CA PHE A 71 -9.82 -11.04 9.65
C PHE A 71 -11.21 -11.18 9.04
N LEU A 72 -11.97 -12.20 9.45
CA LEU A 72 -13.36 -12.37 9.06
C LEU A 72 -14.25 -11.22 9.54
N SER A 73 -13.85 -10.51 10.61
CA SER A 73 -14.56 -9.31 11.06
C SER A 73 -14.66 -8.21 9.98
N TRP A 74 -13.71 -8.16 9.03
CA TRP A 74 -13.69 -7.18 7.95
C TRP A 74 -14.83 -7.38 6.92
N PRO A 75 -15.02 -8.56 6.29
CA PRO A 75 -16.18 -8.80 5.44
C PRO A 75 -17.50 -8.79 6.22
N ILE A 76 -17.53 -9.24 7.48
CA ILE A 76 -18.74 -9.16 8.32
C ILE A 76 -19.18 -7.71 8.48
N LEU A 77 -18.26 -6.78 8.75
CA LEU A 77 -18.58 -5.36 8.87
C LEU A 77 -19.22 -4.82 7.59
N ASN A 78 -18.60 -5.09 6.44
CA ASN A 78 -19.09 -4.60 5.16
C ASN A 78 -20.47 -5.18 4.83
N LEU A 79 -20.71 -6.45 5.19
CA LEU A 79 -22.00 -7.11 5.04
C LEU A 79 -23.07 -6.49 5.95
N LEU A 80 -22.72 -6.18 7.21
CA LEU A 80 -23.61 -5.43 8.10
C LEU A 80 -23.94 -4.05 7.53
N GLN A 81 -22.95 -3.36 6.98
CA GLN A 81 -23.16 -2.04 6.36
C GLN A 81 -24.00 -2.10 5.10
N PHE A 82 -23.89 -3.16 4.31
CA PHE A 82 -24.75 -3.36 3.16
C PHE A 82 -26.23 -3.42 3.55
N PHE A 83 -26.57 -4.00 4.72
CA PHE A 83 -27.94 -3.96 5.23
C PHE A 83 -28.41 -2.54 5.60
N PHE A 84 -27.51 -1.65 6.01
CA PHE A 84 -27.83 -0.25 6.32
C PHE A 84 -27.77 0.67 5.10
N ASN A 85 -26.93 0.35 4.12
CA ASN A 85 -26.70 1.12 2.91
C ASN A 85 -26.41 0.18 1.73
N GLN A 86 -27.42 -0.01 0.89
CA GLN A 86 -27.36 -0.93 -0.26
C GLN A 86 -26.27 -0.53 -1.29
N ASN A 87 -25.80 0.71 -1.27
CA ASN A 87 -24.69 1.16 -2.12
C ASN A 87 -23.35 0.49 -1.74
N ASN A 88 -23.27 -0.22 -0.60
CA ASN A 88 -22.05 -0.87 -0.14
C ASN A 88 -21.82 -2.29 -0.69
N LEU A 89 -22.56 -2.73 -1.72
CA LEU A 89 -22.37 -4.06 -2.32
C LEU A 89 -20.92 -4.29 -2.79
N ILE A 90 -20.31 -3.27 -3.39
CA ILE A 90 -18.92 -3.33 -3.86
C ILE A 90 -17.95 -3.49 -2.68
N GLY A 91 -18.24 -2.84 -1.53
CA GLY A 91 -17.49 -3.01 -0.29
C GLY A 91 -17.54 -4.44 0.23
N VAL A 92 -18.71 -5.09 0.20
CA VAL A 92 -18.88 -6.52 0.56
C VAL A 92 -18.05 -7.41 -0.36
N ILE A 93 -18.14 -7.21 -1.68
CA ILE A 93 -17.39 -8.01 -2.65
C ILE A 93 -15.88 -7.82 -2.47
N SER A 94 -15.42 -6.58 -2.32
CA SER A 94 -14.00 -6.22 -2.14
C SER A 94 -13.42 -6.79 -0.84
N SER A 95 -14.10 -6.59 0.29
CA SER A 95 -13.67 -7.12 1.59
C SER A 95 -13.65 -8.65 1.63
N THR A 96 -14.64 -9.30 1.00
CA THR A 96 -14.71 -10.75 0.87
C THR A 96 -13.59 -11.29 -0.02
N TYR A 97 -13.33 -10.64 -1.16
CA TYR A 97 -12.21 -10.98 -2.05
C TYR A 97 -10.87 -10.94 -1.30
N VAL A 98 -10.64 -9.86 -0.57
CA VAL A 98 -9.41 -9.65 0.20
C VAL A 98 -9.25 -10.70 1.32
N PHE A 99 -10.33 -11.05 2.00
CA PHE A 99 -10.33 -12.10 3.02
C PHE A 99 -10.00 -13.48 2.41
N PHE A 100 -10.59 -13.83 1.26
CA PHE A 100 -10.24 -15.06 0.54
C PHE A 100 -8.79 -15.06 0.07
N LEU A 101 -8.28 -13.93 -0.39
CA LEU A 101 -6.89 -13.78 -0.76
C LEU A 101 -5.97 -14.08 0.44
N TYR A 102 -6.28 -13.57 1.64
CA TYR A 102 -5.58 -13.93 2.87
C TYR A 102 -5.66 -15.45 3.17
N LEU A 103 -6.85 -16.05 3.13
CA LEU A 103 -7.04 -17.48 3.45
C LEU A 103 -6.29 -18.40 2.49
N ILE A 104 -6.36 -18.11 1.19
CA ILE A 104 -5.68 -18.88 0.15
C ILE A 104 -4.17 -18.77 0.35
N PHE A 105 -3.63 -17.56 0.54
CA PHE A 105 -2.20 -17.40 0.77
C PHE A 105 -1.72 -18.04 2.06
N LYS A 106 -2.50 -17.95 3.16
CA LYS A 106 -2.20 -18.66 4.41
C LYS A 106 -1.98 -20.15 4.15
N ASN A 107 -2.87 -20.79 3.41
CA ASN A 107 -2.75 -22.21 3.10
C ASN A 107 -1.61 -22.51 2.13
N LEU A 108 -1.43 -21.68 1.09
CA LEU A 108 -0.33 -21.83 0.15
C LEU A 108 1.03 -21.69 0.84
N PHE A 109 1.15 -20.87 1.89
CA PHE A 109 2.34 -20.82 2.73
C PHE A 109 2.63 -22.17 3.41
N PHE A 110 1.60 -22.86 3.92
CA PHE A 110 1.77 -24.21 4.49
C PHE A 110 2.11 -25.27 3.42
N ASP A 111 1.62 -25.08 2.19
CA ASP A 111 1.69 -26.08 1.13
C ASP A 111 2.96 -25.98 0.28
N LEU A 112 3.32 -24.75 -0.11
CA LEU A 112 4.49 -24.47 -0.93
C LEU A 112 5.74 -24.17 -0.10
N GLY A 113 5.57 -23.80 1.17
CA GLY A 113 6.63 -23.35 2.07
C GLY A 113 6.90 -21.85 1.95
N LYS A 114 7.25 -21.20 3.07
CA LYS A 114 7.50 -19.76 3.09
C LYS A 114 8.69 -19.35 2.22
N ASN A 115 9.78 -20.11 2.22
CA ASN A 115 10.98 -19.74 1.48
C ASN A 115 10.71 -19.67 -0.03
N LYS A 116 9.82 -20.54 -0.54
CA LYS A 116 9.45 -20.56 -1.95
C LYS A 116 8.65 -19.32 -2.36
N ILE A 117 7.65 -18.94 -1.57
CA ILE A 117 6.84 -17.75 -1.84
C ILE A 117 7.68 -16.47 -1.68
N ILE A 118 8.57 -16.43 -0.69
CA ILE A 118 9.53 -15.31 -0.53
C ILE A 118 10.49 -15.23 -1.71
N LYS A 119 10.97 -16.36 -2.24
CA LYS A 119 11.79 -16.37 -3.45
C LYS A 119 11.04 -15.75 -4.64
N TYR A 120 9.74 -15.99 -4.78
CA TYR A 120 8.93 -15.35 -5.82
C TYR A 120 8.83 -13.84 -5.64
N LEU A 121 8.58 -13.39 -4.41
CA LEU A 121 8.62 -11.97 -4.08
C LEU A 121 9.97 -11.35 -4.46
N ILE A 122 11.09 -11.97 -4.05
CA ILE A 122 12.44 -11.47 -4.33
C ILE A 122 12.71 -11.38 -5.84
N ILE A 123 12.34 -12.41 -6.61
CA ILE A 123 12.50 -12.40 -8.07
C ILE A 123 11.71 -11.24 -8.68
N SER A 124 10.43 -11.07 -8.28
CA SER A 124 9.62 -9.94 -8.75
C SER A 124 10.25 -8.60 -8.37
N LEU A 125 10.70 -8.43 -7.12
CA LEU A 125 11.36 -7.20 -6.65
C LEU A 125 12.61 -6.88 -7.46
N ILE A 126 13.47 -7.86 -7.75
CA ILE A 126 14.68 -7.65 -8.55
C ILE A 126 14.32 -7.19 -9.95
N LEU A 127 13.42 -7.90 -10.64
CA LEU A 127 13.01 -7.55 -12.00
C LEU A 127 12.44 -6.13 -12.06
N PHE A 128 11.56 -5.78 -11.13
CA PHE A 128 10.97 -4.45 -11.07
C PHE A 128 11.94 -3.36 -10.66
N SER A 129 12.92 -3.68 -9.81
CA SER A 129 13.99 -2.73 -9.47
C SER A 129 14.87 -2.44 -10.68
N LEU A 130 15.19 -3.46 -11.49
CA LEU A 130 15.94 -3.27 -12.74
C LEU A 130 15.15 -2.44 -13.76
N ILE A 131 13.86 -2.73 -13.95
CA ILE A 131 12.98 -1.91 -14.82
C ILE A 131 12.94 -0.46 -14.35
N THR A 132 12.85 -0.25 -13.04
CA THR A 132 12.83 1.09 -12.41
C THR A 132 14.12 1.86 -12.68
N ILE A 133 15.27 1.22 -12.52
CA ILE A 133 16.60 1.81 -12.74
C ILE A 133 16.80 2.10 -14.23
N VAL A 134 16.50 1.13 -15.11
CA VAL A 134 16.63 1.30 -16.56
C VAL A 134 15.70 2.41 -17.07
N GLY A 135 14.43 2.41 -16.65
CA GLY A 135 13.46 3.43 -17.03
C GLY A 135 13.91 4.82 -16.61
N TRP A 136 14.42 4.96 -15.37
CA TRP A 136 14.97 6.23 -14.90
C TRP A 136 16.17 6.71 -15.71
N SER A 137 17.14 5.80 -15.95
CA SER A 137 18.37 6.12 -16.69
C SER A 137 18.07 6.54 -18.12
N LEU A 138 17.16 5.83 -18.81
CA LEU A 138 16.76 6.16 -20.18
C LEU A 138 16.04 7.51 -20.25
N ALA A 139 15.24 7.87 -19.24
CA ALA A 139 14.64 9.19 -19.17
C ALA A 139 15.68 10.31 -19.03
N GLN A 140 16.83 10.08 -18.37
CA GLN A 140 17.93 11.06 -18.35
C GLN A 140 18.56 11.30 -19.72
N PHE A 141 18.41 10.36 -20.65
CA PHE A 141 18.84 10.51 -22.05
C PHE A 141 17.70 10.99 -22.96
N ASN A 142 16.62 11.56 -22.38
CA ASN A 142 15.42 12.02 -23.10
C ASN A 142 14.72 10.93 -23.93
N VAL A 143 14.87 9.66 -23.54
CA VAL A 143 14.08 8.57 -24.11
C VAL A 143 12.75 8.53 -23.36
N ASP A 144 11.68 9.01 -24.00
CA ASP A 144 10.35 8.97 -23.42
C ASP A 144 9.86 7.52 -23.34
N LEU A 145 9.88 6.99 -22.13
CA LEU A 145 9.32 5.70 -21.79
C LEU A 145 8.18 5.93 -20.82
N ASN A 146 7.11 5.18 -21.04
CA ASN A 146 5.96 5.06 -20.14
C ASN A 146 6.30 4.46 -18.74
N LEU A 147 7.58 4.46 -18.35
CA LEU A 147 8.18 3.96 -17.11
C LEU A 147 8.57 5.08 -16.13
N THR A 148 8.53 6.33 -16.55
CA THR A 148 8.81 7.50 -15.71
C THR A 148 7.67 8.52 -15.77
N GLU A 149 7.54 9.31 -14.73
CA GLU A 149 6.67 10.48 -14.66
C GLU A 149 7.56 11.71 -14.47
N TYR A 150 7.46 12.68 -15.37
CA TYR A 150 8.14 13.97 -15.23
C TYR A 150 7.34 14.84 -14.24
N LYS A 151 8.00 15.32 -13.18
CA LYS A 151 7.43 16.27 -12.23
C LYS A 151 8.43 17.36 -11.87
N GLU A 152 8.06 18.61 -12.10
CA GLU A 152 8.83 19.74 -11.62
C GLU A 152 8.59 19.97 -10.12
N GLY A 153 9.67 19.98 -9.36
CA GLY A 153 9.76 20.72 -8.10
C GLY A 153 8.78 20.37 -6.97
N TRP A 154 8.28 19.14 -6.87
CA TRP A 154 7.30 18.79 -5.82
C TRP A 154 7.84 17.84 -4.75
N PRO A 155 7.59 18.09 -3.43
CA PRO A 155 6.92 19.26 -2.84
C PRO A 155 7.86 20.43 -2.49
N ILE A 156 9.17 20.24 -2.65
CA ILE A 156 10.18 21.28 -2.48
C ILE A 156 10.85 21.42 -3.84
N TYR A 157 10.82 22.64 -4.38
CA TYR A 157 11.44 22.99 -5.65
C TYR A 157 12.97 22.95 -5.49
N ILE A 158 13.55 21.76 -5.64
CA ILE A 158 15.00 21.60 -5.56
C ILE A 158 15.55 21.26 -6.96
N PHE A 159 14.84 20.49 -7.80
CA PHE A 159 15.27 20.13 -9.17
C PHE A 159 14.10 19.63 -10.04
N GLU A 160 14.20 19.78 -11.37
CA GLU A 160 13.45 18.99 -12.36
C GLU A 160 13.86 17.51 -12.21
N ARG A 161 12.91 16.60 -11.93
CA ARG A 161 13.26 15.19 -11.71
C ARG A 161 12.24 14.24 -12.36
N TYR A 162 12.75 13.40 -13.26
CA TYR A 162 12.07 12.17 -13.63
C TYR A 162 11.95 11.27 -12.40
N ARG A 163 10.72 10.84 -12.10
CA ARG A 163 10.41 9.88 -11.05
C ARG A 163 10.06 8.55 -11.68
N SER A 164 10.65 7.46 -11.21
CA SER A 164 10.29 6.15 -11.75
C SER A 164 8.90 5.72 -11.30
N ILE A 165 8.11 5.24 -12.25
CA ILE A 165 6.83 4.57 -12.02
C ILE A 165 6.88 3.09 -12.39
N GLY A 166 7.83 2.68 -13.25
CA GLY A 166 7.88 1.32 -13.78
C GLY A 166 6.56 0.99 -14.48
N PHE A 167 5.90 -0.10 -14.08
CA PHE A 167 4.54 -0.45 -14.54
C PHE A 167 3.44 -0.16 -13.51
N MET A 168 3.73 0.70 -12.53
CA MET A 168 2.75 1.20 -11.58
C MET A 168 2.10 2.50 -12.06
N PRO A 169 0.89 2.84 -11.57
CA PRO A 169 0.22 4.09 -11.93
C PRO A 169 0.91 5.33 -11.36
N THR A 170 1.61 5.22 -10.23
CA THR A 170 2.26 6.35 -9.57
C THR A 170 3.59 5.92 -8.93
N PRO A 171 4.55 6.85 -8.74
CA PRO A 171 5.82 6.55 -8.07
C PRO A 171 5.61 6.13 -6.62
N ASN A 172 4.58 6.66 -5.95
CA ASN A 172 4.26 6.30 -4.57
C ASN A 172 3.78 4.85 -4.45
N MET A 173 3.03 4.35 -5.43
CA MET A 173 2.61 2.95 -5.46
C MET A 173 3.80 2.03 -5.72
N LEU A 174 4.69 2.37 -6.65
CA LEU A 174 5.95 1.63 -6.85
C LEU A 174 6.79 1.63 -5.57
N PHE A 175 6.95 2.79 -4.94
CA PHE A 175 7.65 2.94 -3.67
C PHE A 175 7.06 2.01 -2.61
N PHE A 176 5.73 1.99 -2.44
CA PHE A 176 5.06 1.15 -1.45
C PHE A 176 5.38 -0.33 -1.68
N PHE A 177 5.22 -0.83 -2.91
CA PHE A 177 5.47 -2.23 -3.24
C PHE A 177 6.92 -2.65 -3.03
N LEU A 178 7.87 -1.82 -3.49
CA LEU A 178 9.30 -2.09 -3.31
C LEU A 178 9.69 -2.03 -1.83
N SER A 179 9.22 -1.03 -1.09
CA SER A 179 9.53 -0.83 0.35
C SER A 179 8.93 -1.93 1.22
N PHE A 180 7.68 -2.31 0.96
CA PHE A 180 7.01 -3.43 1.63
C PHE A 180 7.77 -4.74 1.39
N GLY A 181 8.09 -5.03 0.13
CA GLY A 181 8.85 -6.22 -0.24
C GLY A 181 10.29 -6.23 0.30
N TYR A 182 10.95 -5.07 0.37
CA TYR A 182 12.27 -4.90 0.98
C TYR A 182 12.27 -5.27 2.46
N LEU A 183 11.30 -4.75 3.22
CA LEU A 183 11.17 -5.02 4.65
C LEU A 183 10.87 -6.50 4.93
N ILE A 184 10.01 -7.13 4.13
CA ILE A 184 9.80 -8.59 4.20
C ILE A 184 11.11 -9.32 3.89
N SER A 185 11.78 -8.98 2.80
CA SER A 185 13.00 -9.68 2.37
C SER A 185 14.13 -9.58 3.40
N LYS A 186 14.19 -8.51 4.21
CA LYS A 186 15.17 -8.41 5.30
C LYS A 186 15.04 -9.53 6.34
N ASN A 187 13.84 -10.09 6.55
CA ASN A 187 13.61 -11.18 7.50
C ASN A 187 14.07 -12.55 7.04
N PHE A 188 14.40 -12.72 5.76
CA PHE A 188 14.76 -14.01 5.19
C PHE A 188 16.20 -14.03 4.74
N ASP A 189 16.87 -15.16 4.89
CA ASP A 189 18.23 -15.35 4.41
C ASP A 189 18.22 -16.04 3.05
N PHE A 190 18.98 -15.46 2.12
CA PHE A 190 19.10 -15.94 0.76
C PHE A 190 20.44 -15.53 0.17
N LYS A 191 20.85 -16.24 -0.90
CA LYS A 191 22.12 -15.99 -1.58
C LYS A 191 22.19 -14.54 -2.08
N TYR A 192 23.30 -13.86 -1.82
CA TYR A 192 23.53 -12.47 -2.22
C TYR A 192 22.54 -11.44 -1.64
N LYS A 193 21.93 -11.72 -0.49
CA LYS A 193 20.96 -10.83 0.20
C LYS A 193 21.34 -9.35 0.19
N ARG A 194 22.58 -9.01 0.59
CA ARG A 194 23.04 -7.61 0.66
C ARG A 194 23.01 -6.90 -0.70
N PHE A 195 23.47 -7.58 -1.75
CA PHE A 195 23.51 -7.03 -3.10
C PHE A 195 22.10 -6.85 -3.68
N ILE A 196 21.23 -7.85 -3.50
CA ILE A 196 19.83 -7.78 -3.94
C ILE A 196 19.09 -6.64 -3.23
N LEU A 197 19.25 -6.52 -1.91
CA LEU A 197 18.65 -5.43 -1.14
C LEU A 197 19.20 -4.07 -1.58
N LEU A 198 20.48 -3.96 -1.95
CA LEU A 198 21.05 -2.72 -2.48
C LEU A 198 20.38 -2.31 -3.80
N ILE A 199 20.18 -3.24 -4.74
CA ILE A 199 19.47 -2.97 -5.99
C ILE A 199 18.05 -2.47 -5.72
N ILE A 200 17.32 -3.15 -4.83
CA ILE A 200 15.95 -2.75 -4.46
C ILE A 200 15.96 -1.37 -3.81
N PHE A 201 16.92 -1.09 -2.92
CA PHE A 201 17.04 0.21 -2.26
C PHE A 201 17.33 1.35 -3.23
N ILE A 202 18.20 1.14 -4.22
CA ILE A 202 18.44 2.11 -5.30
C ILE A 202 17.14 2.40 -6.05
N ALA A 203 16.40 1.35 -6.45
CA ALA A 203 15.11 1.53 -7.12
C ALA A 203 14.10 2.31 -6.26
N ILE A 204 14.04 2.04 -4.94
CA ILE A 204 13.21 2.80 -3.99
C ILE A 204 13.59 4.29 -4.00
N LEU A 205 14.88 4.64 -4.01
CA LEU A 205 15.34 6.03 -4.07
C LEU A 205 14.91 6.74 -5.37
N LEU A 206 14.97 6.04 -6.51
CA LEU A 206 14.60 6.59 -7.83
C LEU A 206 13.10 6.87 -8.00
N THR A 207 12.26 6.39 -7.09
CA THR A 207 10.84 6.80 -7.04
C THR A 207 10.66 8.24 -6.57
N PHE A 208 11.65 8.80 -5.87
CA PHE A 208 11.59 10.10 -5.20
C PHE A 208 10.28 10.30 -4.40
N SER A 209 9.77 9.24 -3.77
CA SER A 209 8.57 9.34 -2.92
C SER A 209 8.87 10.09 -1.63
N LYS A 210 7.93 10.93 -1.16
CA LYS A 210 8.04 11.61 0.15
C LYS A 210 8.18 10.60 1.29
N SER A 211 7.61 9.41 1.12
CA SER A 211 7.66 8.35 2.12
C SER A 211 9.08 7.83 2.38
N LEU A 212 10.06 8.17 1.52
CA LEU A 212 11.49 7.98 1.81
C LEU A 212 11.92 8.64 3.13
N MET A 213 11.33 9.79 3.48
CA MET A 213 11.69 10.56 4.67
C MET A 213 11.57 9.73 5.94
N PHE A 214 10.50 8.94 6.07
CA PHE A 214 10.30 8.09 7.25
C PHE A 214 10.77 6.65 7.02
N PHE A 215 10.81 6.16 5.78
CA PHE A 215 11.28 4.81 5.48
C PHE A 215 12.76 4.60 5.82
N ILE A 216 13.64 5.55 5.49
CA ILE A 216 15.08 5.45 5.79
C ILE A 216 15.32 5.34 7.31
N PRO A 217 14.78 6.24 8.16
CA PRO A 217 14.82 6.03 9.60
C PRO A 217 14.30 4.66 9.99
N LEU A 218 13.14 4.23 9.49
CA LEU A 218 12.48 2.99 9.87
C LEU A 218 13.32 1.72 9.65
N LEU A 219 14.27 1.74 8.70
CA LEU A 219 15.25 0.66 8.50
C LEU A 219 16.22 0.48 9.67
N ILE A 220 16.41 1.52 10.48
CA ILE A 220 17.35 1.58 11.61
C ILE A 220 16.69 1.10 12.91
N ILE A 221 15.35 1.17 13.00
CA ILE A 221 14.57 0.76 14.20
C ILE A 221 14.98 -0.60 14.76
N PRO A 222 15.07 -1.69 13.95
CA PRO A 222 15.40 -3.01 14.49
C PRO A 222 16.77 -3.03 15.18
N TYR A 223 17.78 -2.36 14.60
CA TYR A 223 19.13 -2.30 15.16
C TYR A 223 19.18 -1.52 16.47
N ILE A 224 18.42 -0.43 16.55
CA ILE A 224 18.34 0.41 17.75
C ILE A 224 17.68 -0.33 18.91
N ILE A 225 16.59 -1.07 18.64
CA ILE A 225 15.88 -1.85 19.66
C ILE A 225 16.78 -2.98 20.18
N ILE A 226 17.54 -3.66 19.30
CA ILE A 226 18.44 -4.76 19.68
C ILE A 226 19.59 -4.27 20.58
N ASN A 227 20.17 -3.10 20.28
CA ASN A 227 21.36 -2.59 20.98
C ASN A 227 21.07 -1.94 22.34
N LYS A 228 19.80 -1.79 22.75
CA LYS A 228 19.34 -1.40 24.10
C LYS A 228 19.94 -0.13 24.74
N HIS A 229 20.62 0.75 23.99
CA HIS A 229 21.13 2.00 24.53
C HIS A 229 20.00 3.02 24.75
N TYR A 230 19.52 3.12 25.99
CA TYR A 230 18.31 3.86 26.37
C TYR A 230 18.26 5.32 25.86
N TYR A 231 19.34 6.10 26.04
CA TYR A 231 19.37 7.51 25.63
C TYR A 231 19.32 7.67 24.10
N PHE A 232 20.05 6.83 23.36
CA PHE A 232 20.03 6.83 21.90
C PHE A 232 18.66 6.42 21.34
N ILE A 233 18.00 5.45 21.96
CA ILE A 233 16.63 5.04 21.59
C ILE A 233 15.68 6.23 21.74
N LYS A 234 15.71 6.94 22.88
CA LYS A 234 14.84 8.10 23.11
C LYS A 234 15.07 9.22 22.11
N ALA A 235 16.33 9.63 21.90
CA ALA A 235 16.67 10.68 20.95
C ALA A 235 16.25 10.31 19.52
N TYR A 236 16.49 9.07 19.13
CA TYR A 236 16.09 8.56 17.82
C TYR A 236 14.56 8.53 17.65
N LEU A 237 13.81 8.03 18.63
CA LEU A 237 12.34 8.00 18.57
C LEU A 237 11.74 9.41 18.50
N PHE A 238 12.32 10.36 19.24
CA PHE A 238 11.93 11.76 19.17
C PHE A 238 12.22 12.35 17.77
N GLY A 239 13.41 12.11 17.22
CA GLY A 239 13.74 12.52 15.86
C GLY A 239 12.83 11.88 14.81
N PHE A 240 12.50 10.60 14.98
CA PHE A 240 11.56 9.89 14.11
C PHE A 240 10.15 10.49 14.17
N LEU A 241 9.68 10.86 15.36
CA LEU A 241 8.40 11.56 15.53
C LEU A 241 8.41 12.90 14.79
N ILE A 242 9.47 13.70 14.91
CA ILE A 242 9.62 14.97 14.17
C ILE A 242 9.54 14.72 12.66
N ILE A 243 10.22 13.67 12.15
CA ILE A 243 10.18 13.31 10.73
C ILE A 243 8.76 12.94 10.29
N ILE A 244 8.00 12.19 11.10
CA ILE A 244 6.59 11.87 10.80
C ILE A 244 5.73 13.14 10.75
N VAL A 245 5.93 14.07 11.68
CA VAL A 245 5.22 15.36 11.67
C VAL A 245 5.55 16.15 10.42
N LEU A 246 6.85 16.25 10.06
CA LEU A 246 7.29 16.93 8.84
C LEU A 246 6.74 16.27 7.58
N PHE A 247 6.74 14.94 7.49
CA PHE A 247 6.17 14.20 6.36
C PHE A 247 4.68 14.53 6.18
N ASN A 248 3.92 14.61 7.28
CA ASN A 248 2.52 14.98 7.22
C ASN A 248 2.33 16.45 6.83
N ILE A 249 3.10 17.38 7.39
CA ILE A 249 3.05 18.81 7.01
C ILE A 249 3.32 18.95 5.50
N LEU A 250 4.40 18.36 5.00
CA LEU A 250 4.78 18.44 3.58
C LEU A 250 3.82 17.71 2.64
N THR A 251 2.98 16.80 3.14
CA THR A 251 1.95 16.12 2.35
C THR A 251 0.67 16.96 2.24
N ASN A 252 0.29 17.64 3.32
CA ASN A 252 -0.95 18.42 3.40
C ASN A 252 -0.76 19.88 2.94
N PHE A 253 0.46 20.39 2.94
CA PHE A 253 0.77 21.76 2.54
C PHE A 253 1.81 21.79 1.42
N ILE A 254 1.64 22.76 0.52
CA ILE A 254 2.57 23.03 -0.58
C ILE A 254 3.23 24.37 -0.29
N VAL A 255 4.57 24.40 -0.26
CA VAL A 255 5.36 25.60 -0.04
C VAL A 255 6.07 25.92 -1.35
N VAL A 256 5.78 27.09 -1.93
CA VAL A 256 6.30 27.49 -3.24
C VAL A 256 7.03 28.84 -3.12
N PRO A 257 8.20 29.01 -3.75
CA PRO A 257 8.88 30.31 -3.78
C PRO A 257 8.05 31.36 -4.55
N LYS A 258 7.96 32.57 -4.01
CA LYS A 258 7.11 33.65 -4.56
C LYS A 258 7.58 34.17 -5.93
N LYS A 259 8.88 34.03 -6.22
CA LYS A 259 9.50 34.55 -7.45
C LYS A 259 9.35 33.64 -8.67
N GLU A 260 8.89 32.41 -8.47
CA GLU A 260 8.72 31.46 -9.58
C GLU A 260 7.30 31.52 -10.12
N ASN A 261 7.18 31.52 -11.45
CA ASN A 261 5.92 31.35 -12.18
C ASN A 261 5.38 29.91 -12.06
N PHE A 262 5.54 29.27 -10.90
CA PHE A 262 5.28 27.84 -10.66
C PHE A 262 3.85 27.41 -11.02
N PHE A 263 2.88 28.33 -10.93
CA PHE A 263 1.48 28.06 -11.27
C PHE A 263 0.97 28.78 -12.53
N ARG A 264 1.83 29.47 -13.31
CA ARG A 264 1.37 30.20 -14.52
C ARG A 264 1.06 29.29 -15.71
N GLN A 265 1.49 28.03 -15.69
CA GLN A 265 1.09 27.04 -16.68
C GLN A 265 -0.01 26.13 -16.10
N ASN A 266 -1.07 25.94 -16.87
CA ASN A 266 -2.43 25.58 -16.46
C ASN A 266 -2.64 24.13 -15.93
N ASP A 267 -1.60 23.40 -15.56
CA ASP A 267 -1.65 21.93 -15.38
C ASP A 267 -1.58 21.44 -13.92
N ASN A 268 -1.55 22.34 -12.94
CA ASN A 268 -1.33 21.97 -11.53
C ASN A 268 -2.59 21.56 -10.73
N SER A 269 -3.71 21.26 -11.41
CA SER A 269 -4.94 20.74 -10.75
C SER A 269 -4.69 19.45 -9.98
N HIS A 270 -3.63 18.71 -10.35
CA HIS A 270 -3.15 17.53 -9.65
C HIS A 270 -2.46 17.81 -8.30
N TYR A 271 -2.29 19.04 -7.84
CA TYR A 271 -1.68 19.28 -6.52
C TYR A 271 -2.51 20.17 -5.63
N ARG A 272 -3.25 21.08 -6.23
CA ARG A 272 -4.06 22.09 -5.57
C ARG A 272 -5.22 22.43 -6.49
N ASP A 273 -6.37 22.71 -5.91
CA ASP A 273 -7.46 23.38 -6.61
C ASP A 273 -7.00 24.76 -7.13
N LYS A 274 -7.31 25.06 -8.40
CA LYS A 274 -6.97 26.33 -9.05
C LYS A 274 -7.49 27.53 -8.24
N ASN A 275 -8.62 27.37 -7.57
CA ASN A 275 -9.31 28.44 -6.85
C ASN A 275 -8.97 28.49 -5.35
N GLU A 276 -8.14 27.58 -4.83
CA GLU A 276 -7.82 27.58 -3.39
C GLU A 276 -6.98 28.82 -3.02
N PRO A 277 -7.39 29.63 -2.02
CA PRO A 277 -6.61 30.77 -1.56
C PRO A 277 -5.30 30.34 -0.88
N HIS A 278 -4.29 31.22 -0.88
CA HIS A 278 -3.09 30.98 -0.09
C HIS A 278 -3.43 31.06 1.41
N ILE A 279 -2.83 30.17 2.19
CA ILE A 279 -2.96 30.16 3.66
C ILE A 279 -2.06 31.25 4.26
N TYR A 280 -0.90 31.44 3.64
CA TYR A 280 0.12 32.36 4.11
C TYR A 280 0.99 32.82 2.93
N GLU A 281 1.43 34.07 2.97
CA GLU A 281 2.32 34.66 1.98
C GLU A 281 3.33 35.58 2.67
N ASN A 282 4.60 35.48 2.28
CA ASN A 282 5.63 36.45 2.65
C ASN A 282 6.52 36.83 1.45
N LYS A 283 7.61 37.56 1.68
CA LYS A 283 8.55 37.99 0.63
C LYS A 283 9.28 36.85 -0.09
N TYR A 284 9.33 35.64 0.49
CA TYR A 284 10.12 34.51 -0.01
C TYR A 284 9.25 33.38 -0.57
N PHE A 285 8.14 33.05 0.09
CA PHE A 285 7.32 31.90 -0.25
C PHE A 285 5.83 32.16 -0.02
N VAL A 286 5.03 31.29 -0.63
CA VAL A 286 3.58 31.19 -0.47
C VAL A 286 3.23 29.76 -0.04
N ILE A 287 2.30 29.62 0.88
CA ILE A 287 1.80 28.33 1.37
C ILE A 287 0.37 28.12 0.89
N TYR A 288 0.12 26.95 0.31
CA TYR A 288 -1.21 26.50 -0.11
C TYR A 288 -1.59 25.19 0.55
N LYS A 289 -2.90 24.91 0.66
CA LYS A 289 -3.37 23.55 0.95
C LYS A 289 -3.14 22.67 -0.27
N SER A 290 -2.72 21.43 -0.06
CA SER A 290 -2.70 20.44 -1.13
C SER A 290 -4.10 19.82 -1.32
N ASN A 291 -4.30 19.15 -2.45
CA ASN A 291 -5.47 18.32 -2.69
C ASN A 291 -5.66 17.26 -1.59
N TYR A 292 -4.58 16.72 -1.03
CA TYR A 292 -4.66 15.79 0.11
C TYR A 292 -5.30 16.44 1.34
N ALA A 293 -4.97 17.70 1.64
CA ALA A 293 -5.59 18.41 2.76
C ALA A 293 -7.08 18.68 2.49
N GLN A 294 -7.43 19.08 1.27
CA GLN A 294 -8.82 19.31 0.89
C GLN A 294 -9.65 18.01 0.96
N LEU A 295 -9.11 16.88 0.49
CA LEU A 295 -9.75 15.57 0.60
C LEU A 295 -10.03 15.21 2.06
N LYS A 296 -9.07 15.41 2.97
CA LYS A 296 -9.27 15.16 4.39
C LYS A 296 -10.34 16.06 5.01
N LEU A 297 -10.39 17.34 4.62
CA LEU A 297 -11.44 18.25 5.07
C LEU A 297 -12.82 17.80 4.59
N LYS A 298 -12.94 17.40 3.32
CA LYS A 298 -14.17 16.81 2.79
C LYS A 298 -14.54 15.51 3.51
N SER A 299 -13.57 14.62 3.78
CA SER A 299 -13.79 13.41 4.58
C SER A 299 -14.37 13.75 5.95
N LEU A 300 -13.81 14.74 6.66
CA LEU A 300 -14.32 15.15 7.98
C LEU A 300 -15.76 15.65 7.93
N LYS A 301 -16.13 16.44 6.90
CA LYS A 301 -17.52 16.88 6.69
C LYS A 301 -18.46 15.69 6.45
N ILE A 302 -18.06 14.72 5.62
CA ILE A 302 -18.85 13.50 5.39
C ILE A 302 -19.03 12.71 6.68
N ILE A 303 -17.94 12.53 7.44
CA ILE A 303 -17.93 11.78 8.70
C ILE A 303 -18.86 12.44 9.72
N GLN A 304 -18.93 13.77 9.77
CA GLN A 304 -19.85 14.47 10.67
C GLN A 304 -21.32 14.12 10.38
N GLN A 305 -21.66 13.88 9.11
CA GLN A 305 -23.02 13.52 8.70
C GLN A 305 -23.29 12.01 8.75
N ASN A 306 -22.27 11.17 8.55
CA ASN A 306 -22.39 9.72 8.36
C ASN A 306 -21.45 8.92 9.29
N PHE A 307 -21.30 9.36 10.54
CA PHE A 307 -20.28 8.84 11.47
C PHE A 307 -20.31 7.32 11.66
N PHE A 308 -21.51 6.74 11.81
CA PHE A 308 -21.67 5.32 12.16
C PHE A 308 -21.66 4.38 10.95
N THR A 309 -22.36 4.76 9.88
CA THR A 309 -22.61 3.88 8.73
C THR A 309 -21.65 4.13 7.57
N GLY A 310 -21.06 5.33 7.50
CA GLY A 310 -20.40 5.80 6.29
C GLY A 310 -21.39 6.02 5.13
N ILE A 311 -20.84 6.38 3.98
CA ILE A 311 -21.59 6.65 2.74
C ILE A 311 -21.58 5.49 1.75
N GLY A 312 -20.82 4.43 2.04
CA GLY A 312 -20.62 3.28 1.16
C GLY A 312 -19.37 3.39 0.28
N TYR A 313 -18.84 2.24 -0.10
CA TYR A 313 -17.62 2.10 -0.89
C TYR A 313 -17.66 2.87 -2.23
N ASP A 314 -16.60 3.63 -2.52
CA ASP A 314 -16.39 4.45 -3.74
C ASP A 314 -17.47 5.53 -4.01
N GLN A 315 -18.35 5.82 -3.03
CA GLN A 315 -19.40 6.84 -3.17
C GLN A 315 -18.90 8.28 -2.98
N PHE A 316 -17.71 8.46 -2.40
CA PHE A 316 -17.17 9.79 -2.07
C PHE A 316 -17.12 10.74 -3.28
N LYS A 317 -16.82 10.22 -4.47
CA LYS A 317 -16.69 11.04 -5.70
C LYS A 317 -18.00 11.69 -6.10
N ASN A 318 -19.12 11.03 -5.84
CA ASN A 318 -20.45 11.44 -6.29
C ASN A 318 -21.14 12.38 -5.29
N LEU A 319 -20.57 12.54 -4.09
CA LEU A 319 -21.11 13.41 -3.05
C LEU A 319 -20.53 14.82 -3.16
N GLU A 320 -21.35 15.73 -3.64
CA GLU A 320 -21.08 17.17 -3.57
C GLU A 320 -21.39 17.66 -2.16
N ILE A 321 -20.41 18.33 -1.53
CA ILE A 321 -20.57 18.95 -0.21
C ILE A 321 -20.02 20.36 -0.31
N ASP A 322 -20.88 21.35 -0.11
CA ASP A 322 -20.59 22.77 0.07
C ASP A 322 -19.45 23.31 -0.80
N ASN A 323 -19.73 23.63 -2.07
CA ASN A 323 -18.83 24.32 -3.01
C ASN A 323 -17.45 23.65 -3.24
N HIS A 324 -17.21 22.44 -2.78
CA HIS A 324 -16.03 21.67 -3.17
C HIS A 324 -16.35 20.91 -4.46
N GLU A 325 -16.01 21.52 -5.60
CA GLU A 325 -16.00 20.84 -6.89
C GLU A 325 -15.06 19.62 -6.85
N PHE A 326 -15.32 18.68 -7.77
CA PHE A 326 -14.52 17.49 -7.97
C PHE A 326 -13.03 17.84 -8.14
N ILE A 327 -12.19 17.36 -7.20
CA ILE A 327 -10.73 17.50 -7.30
C ILE A 327 -10.24 16.51 -8.38
N PHE A 328 -9.89 17.05 -9.55
CA PHE A 328 -9.49 16.25 -10.71
C PHE A 328 -8.28 15.33 -10.41
N GLY A 329 -8.40 14.06 -10.78
CA GLY A 329 -7.30 13.09 -10.75
C GLY A 329 -6.98 12.45 -9.38
N TYR A 330 -7.75 12.72 -8.33
CA TYR A 330 -7.56 12.06 -7.03
C TYR A 330 -8.65 11.04 -6.73
N LYS A 331 -8.23 9.80 -6.40
CA LYS A 331 -9.12 8.88 -5.68
C LYS A 331 -9.26 9.40 -4.25
N PRO A 332 -10.49 9.58 -3.77
CA PRO A 332 -10.73 10.37 -2.56
C PRO A 332 -10.36 9.67 -1.25
N HIS A 333 -10.11 8.38 -1.32
CA HIS A 333 -9.74 7.55 -0.19
C HIS A 333 -8.22 7.58 -0.06
N SER A 334 -7.73 8.51 0.75
CA SER A 334 -6.29 8.75 0.93
C SER A 334 -5.89 8.73 2.40
N SER A 335 -6.60 7.98 3.24
CA SER A 335 -6.24 7.81 4.66
C SER A 335 -7.20 6.88 5.42
N PHE A 336 -6.88 6.62 6.70
CA PHE A 336 -7.83 6.12 7.69
C PHE A 336 -9.16 6.89 7.74
N LEU A 337 -9.20 8.18 7.36
CA LEU A 337 -10.47 8.92 7.24
C LEU A 337 -11.30 8.40 6.08
N GLY A 338 -10.68 8.02 4.95
CA GLY A 338 -11.38 7.41 3.83
C GLY A 338 -12.08 6.11 4.23
N LEU A 339 -11.42 5.32 5.07
CA LEU A 339 -11.99 4.09 5.63
C LEU A 339 -13.24 4.37 6.50
N VAL A 340 -13.21 5.41 7.33
CA VAL A 340 -14.39 5.87 8.11
C VAL A 340 -15.45 6.49 7.21
N VAL A 341 -15.07 7.19 6.14
CA VAL A 341 -16.04 7.74 5.20
C VAL A 341 -16.82 6.62 4.52
N ASP A 342 -16.13 5.60 3.99
CA ASP A 342 -16.78 4.52 3.26
C ASP A 342 -17.62 3.64 4.19
N ASN A 343 -17.07 3.33 5.38
CA ASN A 343 -17.54 2.24 6.22
C ASN A 343 -17.74 2.68 7.69
N GLY A 344 -17.91 3.96 8.00
CA GLY A 344 -18.16 4.47 9.35
C GLY A 344 -17.08 4.16 10.40
N ILE A 345 -17.30 4.59 11.64
CA ILE A 345 -16.31 4.46 12.72
C ILE A 345 -15.97 2.99 13.10
N LEU A 346 -16.90 2.06 12.87
CA LEU A 346 -16.65 0.64 13.19
C LEU A 346 -15.50 0.06 12.35
N SER A 347 -15.30 0.57 11.13
CA SER A 347 -14.22 0.14 10.26
C SER A 347 -12.85 0.46 10.85
N ILE A 348 -12.65 1.67 11.39
CA ILE A 348 -11.34 2.06 11.96
C ILE A 348 -11.07 1.27 13.25
N LEU A 349 -12.09 0.94 14.02
CA LEU A 349 -11.94 0.10 15.22
C LEU A 349 -11.49 -1.32 14.84
N ILE A 350 -12.13 -1.93 13.85
CA ILE A 350 -11.76 -3.26 13.36
C ILE A 350 -10.36 -3.26 12.74
N PHE A 351 -10.05 -2.28 11.89
CA PHE A 351 -8.72 -2.18 11.28
C PHE A 351 -7.63 -1.92 12.33
N SER A 352 -7.89 -1.06 13.31
CA SER A 352 -6.99 -0.84 14.45
C SER A 352 -6.80 -2.11 15.27
N TYR A 353 -7.85 -2.91 15.47
CA TYR A 353 -7.76 -4.19 16.16
C TYR A 353 -6.91 -5.20 15.37
N ILE A 354 -7.07 -5.28 14.04
CA ILE A 354 -6.22 -6.10 13.15
C ILE A 354 -4.75 -5.71 13.28
N ILE A 355 -4.44 -4.40 13.19
CA ILE A 355 -3.08 -3.88 13.32
C ILE A 355 -2.51 -4.17 14.72
N TYR A 356 -3.28 -3.92 15.77
CA TYR A 356 -2.89 -4.24 17.15
C TYR A 356 -2.62 -5.73 17.32
N TYR A 357 -3.44 -6.60 16.73
CA TYR A 357 -3.25 -8.05 16.77
C TYR A 357 -1.91 -8.44 16.13
N CYS A 358 -1.59 -7.89 14.96
CA CYS A 358 -0.31 -8.10 14.29
C CYS A 358 0.88 -7.60 15.12
N LEU A 359 0.78 -6.41 15.72
CA LEU A 359 1.81 -5.86 16.61
C LEU A 359 2.06 -6.77 17.80
N ARG A 360 0.99 -7.22 18.47
CA ARG A 360 1.07 -8.09 19.65
C ARG A 360 1.79 -9.40 19.32
N GLN A 361 1.48 -10.03 18.18
CA GLN A 361 2.10 -11.29 17.79
C GLN A 361 3.59 -11.10 17.44
N ASN A 362 3.93 -10.09 16.65
CA ASN A 362 5.33 -9.84 16.26
C ASN A 362 6.21 -9.40 17.42
N ASN A 363 5.66 -8.65 18.38
CA ASN A 363 6.37 -8.29 19.60
C ASN A 363 6.66 -9.52 20.48
N LYS A 364 5.69 -10.43 20.65
CA LYS A 364 5.90 -11.69 21.38
C LYS A 364 7.00 -12.54 20.75
N ASN A 365 7.03 -12.61 19.41
CA ASN A 365 8.04 -13.36 18.65
C ASN A 365 9.37 -12.62 18.51
N LYS A 366 9.50 -11.38 19.00
CA LYS A 366 10.67 -10.50 18.82
C LYS A 366 11.08 -10.31 17.35
N ASN A 367 10.13 -10.34 16.42
CA ASN A 367 10.41 -10.09 15.01
C ASN A 367 10.39 -8.57 14.72
N TYR A 368 11.53 -7.92 14.99
CA TYR A 368 11.65 -6.46 14.91
C TYR A 368 11.50 -5.90 13.48
N TYR A 369 11.84 -6.66 12.44
CA TYR A 369 11.65 -6.19 11.07
C TYR A 369 10.17 -6.21 10.65
N PHE A 370 9.39 -7.18 11.12
CA PHE A 370 7.93 -7.15 10.93
C PHE A 370 7.26 -6.07 11.75
N LEU A 371 7.79 -5.74 12.95
CA LEU A 371 7.34 -4.55 13.68
C LEU A 371 7.61 -3.26 12.89
N SER A 372 8.79 -3.11 12.29
CA SER A 372 9.10 -2.00 11.37
C SER A 372 8.11 -1.97 10.20
N LEU A 373 7.78 -3.11 9.60
CA LEU A 373 6.78 -3.18 8.52
C LEU A 373 5.40 -2.70 8.98
N ILE A 374 4.95 -3.09 10.17
CA ILE A 374 3.65 -2.65 10.69
C ILE A 374 3.66 -1.14 10.98
N ILE A 375 4.75 -0.59 11.53
CA ILE A 375 4.90 0.86 11.72
C ILE A 375 4.89 1.58 10.37
N PHE A 376 5.56 1.03 9.36
CA PHE A 376 5.57 1.57 7.99
C PHE A 376 4.15 1.67 7.45
N LEU A 377 3.35 0.60 7.61
CA LEU A 377 1.94 0.59 7.21
C LEU A 377 1.12 1.65 7.95
N ILE A 378 1.29 1.79 9.27
CA ILE A 378 0.56 2.79 10.08
C ILE A 378 0.90 4.23 9.64
N VAL A 379 2.17 4.53 9.38
CA VAL A 379 2.57 5.89 8.97
C VAL A 379 2.10 6.20 7.56
N GLU A 380 2.22 5.24 6.64
CA GLU A 380 1.76 5.39 5.26
C GLU A 380 0.23 5.49 5.19
N SER A 381 -0.51 4.82 6.09
CA SER A 381 -1.98 4.85 6.12
C SER A 381 -2.60 6.20 6.48
N ILE A 382 -1.79 7.14 6.96
CA ILE A 382 -2.23 8.52 7.21
C ILE A 382 -2.52 9.27 5.91
N ASN A 383 -1.84 8.88 4.82
CA ASN A 383 -1.91 9.58 3.53
C ASN A 383 -2.21 8.66 2.34
N THR A 384 -2.26 7.34 2.55
CA THR A 384 -2.47 6.33 1.51
C THR A 384 -3.41 5.22 2.00
N ASP A 385 -4.23 4.68 1.13
CA ASP A 385 -5.18 3.61 1.45
C ASP A 385 -4.56 2.21 1.46
N ILE A 386 -3.87 1.90 2.56
CA ILE A 386 -3.11 0.65 2.66
C ILE A 386 -3.98 -0.61 2.68
N HIS A 387 -5.24 -0.52 3.12
CA HIS A 387 -6.12 -1.67 3.29
C HIS A 387 -6.58 -2.25 1.95
N TYR A 388 -6.48 -1.48 0.86
CA TYR A 388 -6.75 -1.95 -0.50
C TYR A 388 -5.51 -2.56 -1.19
N PHE A 389 -4.33 -2.48 -0.59
CA PHE A 389 -3.14 -3.10 -1.17
C PHE A 389 -3.11 -4.60 -0.93
N LYS A 390 -3.35 -5.37 -1.99
CA LYS A 390 -3.34 -6.84 -1.98
C LYS A 390 -2.08 -7.44 -1.38
N ILE A 391 -0.91 -6.82 -1.63
CA ILE A 391 0.37 -7.29 -1.10
C ILE A 391 0.38 -7.35 0.43
N PHE A 392 -0.33 -6.45 1.12
CA PHE A 392 -0.49 -6.53 2.56
C PHE A 392 -1.18 -7.83 2.98
N TRP A 393 -2.32 -8.15 2.37
CA TRP A 393 -3.13 -9.33 2.70
C TRP A 393 -2.49 -10.66 2.30
N ILE A 394 -1.71 -10.67 1.22
CA ILE A 394 -0.92 -11.83 0.78
C ILE A 394 0.10 -12.22 1.86
N PHE A 395 0.80 -11.24 2.41
CA PHE A 395 1.91 -11.48 3.34
C PHE A 395 1.52 -11.34 4.82
N LEU A 396 0.27 -10.96 5.10
CA LEU A 396 -0.32 -10.97 6.44
C LEU A 396 -0.18 -12.32 7.17
N PRO A 397 -0.31 -13.50 6.52
CA PRO A 397 -0.05 -14.78 7.18
C PRO A 397 1.39 -14.91 7.72
N LEU A 398 2.39 -14.30 7.08
CA LEU A 398 3.76 -14.31 7.60
C LEU A 398 3.87 -13.52 8.90
N LEU A 399 3.14 -12.42 9.04
CA LEU A 399 3.13 -11.60 10.26
C LEU A 399 2.55 -12.34 11.47
N LEU A 400 1.83 -13.45 11.26
CA LEU A 400 1.10 -14.16 12.32
C LEU A 400 1.62 -15.57 12.55
N TYR A 401 2.02 -16.26 11.50
CA TYR A 401 2.28 -17.70 11.50
C TYR A 401 3.69 -18.08 11.09
N GLU A 402 4.65 -17.14 11.05
CA GLU A 402 6.02 -17.41 10.62
C GLU A 402 6.63 -18.68 11.22
N ASN A 403 6.39 -18.92 12.51
CA ASN A 403 6.90 -20.07 13.26
C ASN A 403 6.16 -21.38 12.99
N LYS A 404 4.92 -21.31 12.45
CA LYS A 404 4.09 -22.48 12.13
C LYS A 404 4.20 -22.89 10.67
N ILE A 405 4.63 -21.99 9.80
CA ILE A 405 4.78 -22.24 8.36
C ILE A 405 6.06 -23.01 8.09
N LYS A 406 5.96 -24.10 7.31
CA LYS A 406 7.10 -24.93 6.90
C LYS A 406 8.13 -24.11 6.09
N ASN A 407 9.41 -24.41 6.31
CA ASN A 407 10.52 -23.85 5.55
C ASN A 407 10.47 -24.26 4.08
#